data_AF-A0A1W9SPU1-F1
#
_entry.id   AF-A0A1W9SPU1-F1
#
_cell.length_a   1.000
_cell.length_b   1.000
_cell.length_c   1.000
_cell.angle_alpha   90.00
_cell.angle_beta   90.00
_cell.angle_gamma   90.00
#
_symmetry.space_group_name_H-M   'P 1'
#
loop_
_entity.id
_entity.type
_entity.pdbx_description
1 polymer ?
#
loop_
_entity_poly.entity_id
_entity_poly.type
_entity_poly.pdbx_seq_one_letter_code
_entity_poly.pdbx_strand_id
1 'polypeptide(L)' 'MLTLIKLKIQNFGRFLSNMIMPNISIFIAWGMMNALFMPLGWQPNKTLEQLISPMIFYLLPILIGYTGGS' A
#
# COMPACT_ATOMS: atom_id res chain seq x y z
N MET A 1 -13.44 16.03 27.99
CA MET A 1 -12.51 14.88 27.99
C MET A 1 -12.70 13.98 26.77
N LEU A 2 -13.88 13.39 26.54
CA LEU A 2 -14.19 12.53 25.37
C LEU A 2 -13.95 13.20 24.00
N THR A 3 -14.27 14.48 23.87
CA THR A 3 -14.12 15.24 22.61
C THR A 3 -12.66 15.39 22.18
N LEU A 4 -11.74 15.54 23.14
CA LEU A 4 -10.30 15.67 22.86
C LEU A 4 -9.70 14.36 22.35
N ILE A 5 -10.15 13.22 22.90
CA ILE A 5 -9.74 11.88 22.45
C ILE A 5 -10.22 11.66 21.01
N LYS A 6 -11.49 11.99 20.73
CA LYS A 6 -12.07 11.91 19.37
C LYS A 6 -11.27 12.75 18.37
N LEU A 7 -10.92 13.99 18.72
CA LEU A 7 -10.12 14.88 17.87
C LEU A 7 -8.74 14.31 17.56
N LYS A 8 -8.03 13.76 18.56
CA LYS A 8 -6.73 13.10 18.34
C LYS A 8 -6.84 11.92 17.38
N ILE A 9 -7.85 11.07 17.55
CA ILE A 9 -8.09 9.91 16.67
C ILE A 9 -8.40 10.37 15.24
N GLN A 10 -9.21 11.41 15.07
CA GLN A 10 -9.51 11.94 13.74
C GLN A 10 -8.28 12.53 13.05
N ASN A 11 -7.45 13.28 13.77
CA ASN A 11 -6.22 13.84 13.22
C ASN A 11 -5.22 12.75 12.84
N PHE A 12 -5.10 11.72 13.66
CA PHE A 12 -4.27 10.55 13.33
C PHE A 12 -4.78 9.79 12.10
N GLY A 13 -6.11 9.58 11.99
CA GLY A 13 -6.70 8.93 10.82
C GLY A 13 -6.55 9.73 9.53
N ARG A 14 -6.64 11.06 9.60
CA ARG A 14 -6.34 11.96 8.46
C ARG A 14 -4.88 11.87 8.05
N PHE A 15 -3.97 11.85 9.01
CA PHE A 15 -2.54 11.65 8.75
C PHE A 15 -2.29 10.33 8.00
N LEU A 16 -2.84 9.21 8.49
CA LEU A 16 -2.73 7.91 7.81
C LEU A 16 -3.37 7.90 6.41
N SER A 17 -4.53 8.56 6.24
CA SER A 17 -5.19 8.64 4.92
C SER A 17 -4.33 9.40 3.92
N ASN A 18 -3.66 10.47 4.35
CA ASN A 18 -2.75 11.25 3.51
C ASN A 18 -1.51 10.45 3.07
N MET A 19 -1.09 9.45 3.88
CA MET A 19 0.00 8.54 3.50
C MET A 19 -0.42 7.50 2.45
N ILE A 20 -1.67 7.05 2.49
CA ILE A 20 -2.11 5.89 1.69
C ILE A 20 -2.80 6.34 0.40
N MET A 21 -3.65 7.37 0.43
CA MET A 21 -4.47 7.78 -0.72
C MET A 21 -3.65 8.10 -1.98
N PRO A 22 -2.54 8.85 -1.92
CA PRO A 22 -1.73 9.13 -3.12
C PRO A 22 -1.10 7.88 -3.74
N ASN A 23 -0.86 6.85 -2.92
CA ASN A 23 -0.18 5.62 -3.30
C ASN A 23 -1.15 4.48 -3.71
N ILE A 24 -2.47 4.74 -3.77
CA ILE A 24 -3.50 3.73 -4.11
C ILE A 24 -3.20 3.02 -5.44
N SER A 25 -2.67 3.74 -6.43
CA SER A 25 -2.31 3.17 -7.74
C SER A 25 -1.32 2.01 -7.62
N ILE A 26 -0.33 2.09 -6.72
CA ILE A 26 0.65 1.01 -6.49
C ILE A 26 -0.01 -0.20 -5.86
N PHE A 27 -0.93 -0.02 -4.91
CA PHE A 27 -1.68 -1.13 -4.32
C PHE A 27 -2.56 -1.85 -5.36
N ILE A 28 -3.18 -1.11 -6.27
CA ILE A 28 -3.97 -1.68 -7.37
C ILE A 28 -3.06 -2.45 -8.33
N ALA A 29 -1.94 -1.86 -8.76
CA ALA A 29 -0.98 -2.50 -9.65
C ALA A 29 -0.43 -3.79 -9.05
N TRP A 30 -0.04 -3.75 -7.77
CA TRP A 30 0.38 -4.92 -7.00
C TRP A 30 -0.72 -5.99 -6.95
N GLY A 31 -1.97 -5.61 -6.65
CA GLY A 31 -3.10 -6.55 -6.62
C GLY A 31 -3.34 -7.24 -7.97
N MET A 32 -3.29 -6.47 -9.07
CA MET A 32 -3.40 -7.00 -10.43
C MET A 32 -2.25 -7.96 -10.77
N MET A 33 -1.02 -7.61 -10.40
CA MET A 33 0.14 -8.47 -10.64
C MET A 33 0.05 -9.80 -9.87
N ASN A 34 -0.44 -9.79 -8.64
CA ASN A 34 -0.69 -11.03 -7.89
C ASN A 34 -1.77 -11.88 -8.55
N ALA A 35 -2.89 -11.27 -8.92
CA ALA A 35 -4.00 -11.98 -9.56
C ALA A 35 -3.61 -12.59 -10.91
N LEU A 36 -2.71 -11.96 -11.65
CA LEU A 36 -2.25 -12.44 -12.95
C LEU A 36 -1.13 -13.48 -12.83
N PHE A 37 -0.04 -13.17 -12.12
CA PHE A 37 1.24 -13.88 -12.30
C PHE A 37 1.58 -14.90 -11.21
N MET A 38 0.83 -14.93 -10.09
CA MET A 38 1.02 -15.98 -9.07
C MET A 38 0.73 -17.38 -9.64
N PRO A 39 1.20 -18.46 -8.96
CA PRO A 39 0.96 -19.84 -9.40
C PRO A 39 -0.53 -20.21 -9.53
N LEU A 40 -1.39 -19.56 -8.73
CA LEU A 40 -2.85 -19.73 -8.75
C LEU A 40 -3.57 -18.61 -9.54
N GLY A 41 -2.82 -17.74 -10.22
CA GLY A 41 -3.34 -16.61 -10.98
C GLY A 41 -3.85 -16.99 -12.38
N TRP A 42 -4.41 -16.02 -13.10
CA TRP A 42 -4.96 -16.23 -14.45
C TRP A 42 -3.90 -16.53 -15.51
N GLN A 43 -2.70 -15.97 -15.40
CA GLN A 43 -1.58 -16.17 -16.33
C GLN A 43 -0.25 -16.35 -15.56
N PRO A 44 -0.01 -17.52 -14.95
CA PRO A 44 1.16 -17.74 -14.10
C PRO A 44 2.48 -17.50 -14.83
N ASN A 45 3.39 -16.72 -14.22
CA ASN A 45 4.72 -16.45 -14.78
C ASN A 45 5.78 -16.29 -13.69
N LYS A 46 6.68 -17.29 -13.57
CA LYS A 46 7.73 -17.34 -12.55
C LYS A 46 8.69 -16.14 -12.58
N THR A 47 8.94 -15.56 -13.75
CA THR A 47 9.85 -14.41 -13.88
C THR A 47 9.18 -13.13 -13.38
N LEU A 48 7.89 -12.93 -13.69
CA LEU A 48 7.14 -11.75 -13.24
C LEU A 48 6.71 -11.86 -11.77
N GLU A 49 6.46 -13.08 -11.28
CA GLU A 49 6.17 -13.37 -9.88
C GLU A 49 7.31 -12.88 -8.96
N GLN A 50 8.57 -12.98 -9.40
CA GLN A 50 9.73 -12.50 -8.63
C GLN A 50 9.69 -10.99 -8.35
N LEU A 51 8.94 -10.20 -9.13
CA LEU A 51 8.79 -8.76 -8.93
C LEU A 51 7.76 -8.42 -7.84
N ILE A 52 6.87 -9.34 -7.50
CA ILE A 52 5.80 -9.12 -6.51
C ILE A 52 6.39 -8.97 -5.10
N SER A 53 7.35 -9.83 -4.75
CA SER A 53 8.00 -9.82 -3.43
C SER A 53 8.67 -8.48 -3.11
N PRO A 54 9.58 -7.93 -3.95
CA PRO A 54 10.20 -6.64 -3.67
C PRO A 54 9.20 -5.46 -3.68
N MET A 55 8.06 -5.58 -4.37
CA MET A 55 7.01 -4.55 -4.29
C MET A 55 6.41 -4.42 -2.88
N ILE A 56 6.19 -5.54 -2.19
CA ILE A 56 5.65 -5.53 -0.82
C ILE A 56 6.71 -5.11 0.19
N PHE A 57 7.91 -5.69 0.11
CA PHE A 57 8.93 -5.51 1.15
C PHE A 57 9.70 -4.20 1.03
N TYR A 58 9.79 -3.61 -0.17
CA TYR A 58 10.55 -2.39 -0.39
C TYR A 58 9.70 -1.26 -0.97
N LEU A 59 9.04 -1.48 -2.11
CA LEU A 59 8.38 -0.40 -2.85
C LEU A 59 7.26 0.26 -2.04
N LEU A 60 6.33 -0.54 -1.50
CA LEU A 60 5.21 -0.03 -0.72
C LEU A 60 5.66 0.73 0.55
N PRO A 61 6.54 0.18 1.42
CA PRO A 61 7.04 0.90 2.58
C PRO A 61 7.75 2.21 2.25
N ILE A 62 8.57 2.22 1.19
CA ILE A 62 9.32 3.41 0.78
C ILE A 62 8.37 4.51 0.30
N LEU A 63 7.38 4.18 -0.52
CA LEU A 63 6.43 5.16 -1.05
C LEU A 63 5.51 5.72 0.03
N ILE A 64 5.02 4.87 0.92
CA ILE A 64 4.21 5.28 2.08
C ILE A 64 5.04 6.20 2.99
N GLY A 65 6.31 5.84 3.26
CA GLY A 65 7.25 6.65 4.04
C GLY A 65 7.57 8.00 3.41
N TYR A 66 7.75 8.04 2.08
CA TYR A 66 7.97 9.28 1.33
C TYR A 66 6.79 10.24 1.42
N THR A 67 5.55 9.74 1.29
CA THR A 67 4.34 10.58 1.38
C THR A 67 3.95 10.96 2.82
N GLY A 68 4.40 10.21 3.83
CA GLY A 68 4.03 10.44 5.24
C GLY A 68 4.86 11.43 6.02
N GLY A 69 5.86 12.05 5.41
CA GLY A 69 6.70 13.07 6.04
C GLY A 69 6.24 14.52 5.85
N SER A 70 5.06 14.75 5.26
CA SER A 70 4.48 16.09 4.99
C SER A 70 3.49 16.52 6.06
#